data_AF-A0A7C7PYV4-F1
#
_entry.id   AF-A0A7C7PYV4-F1
#
_cell.length_a   1.000
_cell.length_b   1.000
_cell.length_c   1.000
_cell.angle_alpha   90.00
_cell.angle_beta   90.00
_cell.angle_gamma   90.00
#
_symmetry.space_group_name_H-M   'P 1'
#
loop_
_entity.id
_entity.type
_entity.pdbx_description
1 polymer ?
#
loop_
_entity_poly.entity_id
_entity_poly.type
_entity_poly.pdbx_seq_one_letter_code
_entity_poly.pdbx_strand_id
1 'polypeptide(L)' 'MGQITLNQVTKTFGDVNVIPPLDLEINDGEFVVFVGPSGCGKSTL' A
#
# COMPACT_ATOMS: atom_id res chain seq x y z
N MET A 1 -5.64 18.89 -4.75
CA MET A 1 -6.17 17.66 -4.13
C MET A 1 -5.20 17.32 -2.98
N GLY A 2 -5.38 16.25 -2.22
CA GLY A 2 -4.56 15.98 -1.02
C GLY A 2 -3.30 15.18 -1.35
N GLN A 3 -2.22 15.39 -0.60
CA GLN A 3 -1.11 14.43 -0.54
C GLN A 3 -1.52 13.22 0.32
N ILE A 4 -1.07 12.02 -0.06
CA ILE A 4 -1.21 10.79 0.73
C ILE A 4 0.16 10.34 1.21
N THR A 5 0.27 10.02 2.49
CA THR A 5 1.47 9.43 3.09
C THR A 5 1.09 8.21 3.92
N LEU A 6 1.69 7.07 3.61
CA LEU A 6 1.67 5.86 4.41
C LEU A 6 3.05 5.74 5.07
N ASN A 7 3.09 5.67 6.40
CA ASN A 7 4.31 5.54 7.18
C ASN A 7 4.30 4.21 7.91
N GLN A 8 5.19 3.30 7.51
CA GLN A 8 5.36 1.96 8.09
C GLN A 8 4.02 1.21 8.24
N VAL A 9 3.14 1.34 7.25
CA VAL A 9 1.83 0.67 7.30
C VAL A 9 2.05 -0.83 7.16
N THR A 10 1.42 -1.59 8.06
CA THR A 10 1.47 -3.05 8.08
C THR A 10 0.06 -3.64 8.14
N LYS A 11 -0.16 -4.79 7.52
CA LYS A 11 -1.44 -5.51 7.61
C LYS A 11 -1.24 -7.02 7.65
N THR A 12 -1.77 -7.62 8.72
CA THR A 12 -1.81 -9.06 8.94
C THR A 12 -3.26 -9.54 9.10
N PHE A 13 -3.57 -10.71 8.54
CA PHE A 13 -4.80 -11.45 8.80
C PHE A 13 -4.43 -12.83 9.37
N GLY A 14 -4.67 -13.05 10.65
CA GLY A 14 -4.19 -14.26 11.35
C GLY A 14 -2.67 -14.33 11.31
N ASP A 15 -2.13 -15.44 10.79
CA ASP A 15 -0.68 -15.65 10.64
C ASP A 15 -0.11 -15.12 9.31
N VAL A 16 -0.97 -14.58 8.43
CA VAL A 16 -0.56 -14.13 7.11
C VAL A 16 -0.26 -12.63 7.13
N ASN A 17 1.01 -12.27 6.96
CA ASN A 17 1.44 -10.90 6.74
C ASN A 17 1.21 -10.49 5.27
N VAL A 18 0.17 -9.71 5.00
CA VAL A 18 -0.25 -9.32 3.64
C VAL A 18 0.44 -8.04 3.19
N ILE A 19 0.61 -7.07 4.10
CA ILE A 19 1.37 -5.85 3.85
C ILE A 19 2.52 -5.81 4.87
N PRO A 20 3.76 -6.17 4.48
CA PRO A 20 4.93 -5.88 5.32
C PRO A 20 5.12 -4.35 5.47
N PRO A 21 5.94 -3.87 6.43
CA PRO A 21 6.10 -2.44 6.67
C PRO A 21 6.41 -1.69 5.37
N LEU A 22 5.50 -0.77 5.01
CA LEU A 22 5.55 -0.03 3.76
C LEU A 22 5.47 1.47 4.02
N ASP A 23 6.40 2.20 3.41
CA ASP A 23 6.31 3.65 3.24
C ASP A 23 5.86 3.97 1.81
N LEU A 24 4.92 4.89 1.67
CA LEU A 24 4.43 5.37 0.38
C LEU A 24 4.06 6.84 0.48
N GLU A 25 4.54 7.63 -0.47
CA GLU A 25 4.14 9.02 -0.67
C GLU A 25 3.51 9.17 -2.05
N ILE A 26 2.32 9.76 -2.11
CA ILE A 26 1.65 10.14 -3.35
C ILE A 26 1.40 11.65 -3.29
N ASN A 27 2.03 12.38 -4.20
CA ASN A 27 1.93 13.83 -4.23
C ASN A 27 0.62 14.30 -4.87
N ASP A 28 0.26 15.56 -4.62
CA ASP A 28 -0.96 16.14 -5.19
C ASP A 28 -0.89 16.11 -6.73
N GLY A 29 -1.93 15.56 -7.36
CA GLY A 29 -2.05 15.45 -8.81
C GLY A 29 -1.32 14.26 -9.45
N GLU A 30 -0.67 13.39 -8.66
CA GLU A 30 -0.06 12.17 -9.19
C GLU A 30 -1.12 11.12 -9.54
N PHE A 31 -0.90 10.42 -10.66
CA PHE A 31 -1.67 9.26 -11.05
C PHE A 31 -0.83 8.01 -10.82
N VAL A 32 -1.20 7.22 -9.81
CA VAL A 32 -0.43 6.04 -9.35
C VAL A 32 -1.19 4.76 -9.69
N VAL A 33 -0.46 3.72 -10.10
CA VAL A 33 -1.00 2.39 -10.41
C VAL A 33 -0.23 1.34 -9.62
N PHE A 34 -0.95 0.47 -8.90
CA PHE A 34 -0.36 -0.69 -8.24
C PHE A 34 -0.36 -1.91 -9.17
N VAL A 35 0.81 -2.51 -9.38
CA VAL A 35 1.00 -3.69 -10.23
C VAL A 35 1.66 -4.84 -9.47
N GLY A 36 1.31 -6.07 -9.82
CA GLY A 36 1.89 -7.27 -9.22
C GLY A 36 0.97 -8.50 -9.29
N PRO A 37 1.50 -9.70 -8.99
CA PRO A 37 0.77 -10.98 -9.08
C PRO A 37 -0.51 -11.02 -8.24
N SER A 38 -1.42 -11.96 -8.52
CA SER A 38 -2.60 -12.17 -7.66
C SER A 38 -2.17 -12.48 -6.23
N GLY A 39 -2.83 -11.88 -5.24
CA GLY A 39 -2.53 -12.08 -3.82
C GLY A 39 -1.40 -11.22 -3.22
N CYS A 40 -0.73 -10.37 -4.00
CA CYS A 40 0.39 -9.56 -3.48
C CYS A 40 0.01 -8.31 -2.65
N GLY A 41 -1.24 -8.19 -2.18
CA GLY A 41 -1.68 -7.10 -1.29
C GLY A 41 -2.23 -5.82 -1.95
N LYS A 42 -2.27 -5.71 -3.28
CA LYS A 42 -2.69 -4.48 -4.00
C LYS A 42 -4.05 -3.92 -3.60
N SER A 43 -5.07 -4.77 -3.45
CA SER A 43 -6.43 -4.34 -3.07
C SER A 43 -6.59 -4.18 -1.55
N THR A 44 -5.59 -4.61 -0.79
CA THR A 44 -5.55 -4.48 0.67
C THR A 44 -4.86 -3.18 1.09
N LEU A 45 -3.86 -2.75 0.32
CA LEU A 45 -3.23 -1.43 0.44
C LEU A 45 -4.21 -0.33 0.02
#